data_AF-A0A357L748-F1
#
_entry.id   AF-A0A357L748-F1
#
_cell.length_a   1.000
_cell.length_b   1.000
_cell.length_c   1.000
_cell.angle_alpha   90.00
_cell.angle_beta   90.00
_cell.angle_gamma   90.00
#
_symmetry.space_group_name_H-M   'P 1'
#
loop_
_entity.id
_entity.type
_entity.pdbx_description
1 polymer ?
#
loop_
_entity_poly.entity_id
_entity_poly.type
_entity_poly.pdbx_seq_one_letter_code
_entity_poly.pdbx_strand_id
1 'polypeptide(L)'
;MAWSPEQERALGEVGRWLKRGDSQVFRLFGYAGAGKTTLARHFAETADGDVAFAAFTGKAAHVMRSKGCTGATTIHSLIYRPAHDGEAAEGELLFTLRRDAPASKADLIIIDECSMVDEELGRDLLSFGKPVLVLGDPAQLPPVKGGGFFTETAPDFMLTEIHRQARDNPIIRLSMQIREGRPQTGSDDFGGDHLCRIIRKDEVTPDLILSADQVLVGTNRTRKRFNDR
;
A
#
# COMPACT_ATOMS: atom_id res chain seq x y z
N MET A 1 9.59 3.29 22.24
CA MET A 1 10.03 2.47 21.09
C MET A 1 11.31 3.11 20.57
N ALA A 2 12.36 2.35 20.28
CA ALA A 2 13.59 2.88 19.70
C ALA A 2 13.51 2.77 18.18
N TRP A 3 13.76 3.87 17.47
CA TRP A 3 13.82 3.92 16.00
C TRP A 3 15.19 3.43 15.51
N SER A 4 15.27 2.89 14.29
CA SER A 4 16.58 2.69 13.66
C SER A 4 17.17 4.03 13.20
N PRO A 5 18.50 4.15 13.03
CA PRO A 5 19.11 5.36 12.48
C PRO A 5 18.54 5.76 11.11
N GLU A 6 18.15 4.79 10.27
CA GLU A 6 17.49 5.07 8.99
C GLU A 6 16.10 5.68 9.19
N GLN A 7 15.33 5.15 10.14
CA GLN A 7 14.00 5.67 10.48
C GLN A 7 14.08 7.07 11.08
N GLU A 8 15.04 7.35 11.96
CA GLU A 8 15.26 8.70 12.49
C GLU A 8 15.56 9.72 11.38
N ARG A 9 16.35 9.33 10.38
CA ARG A 9 16.59 10.18 9.19
C ARG A 9 15.30 10.40 8.39
N ALA A 10 14.51 9.36 8.18
CA ALA A 10 13.21 9.48 7.49
C ALA A 10 12.27 10.44 8.25
N LEU A 11 12.22 10.34 9.58
CA LEU A 11 11.44 11.25 10.43
C LEU A 11 11.91 12.70 10.27
N GLY A 12 13.22 12.92 10.26
CA GLY A 12 13.81 14.25 10.10
C GLY A 12 13.61 14.86 8.70
N GLU A 13 13.61 14.05 7.64
CA GLU A 13 13.32 14.52 6.27
C GLU A 13 11.85 14.89 6.10
N VAL A 14 10.92 14.03 6.54
CA VAL A 14 9.48 14.30 6.46
C VAL A 14 9.11 15.52 7.31
N GLY A 15 9.67 15.64 8.53
CA GLY A 15 9.45 16.81 9.38
C GLY A 15 9.98 18.12 8.76
N ARG A 16 11.10 18.07 8.04
CA ARG A 16 11.61 19.23 7.28
C ARG A 16 10.75 19.57 6.07
N TRP A 17 10.23 18.57 5.38
CA TRP A 17 9.32 18.76 4.26
C TRP A 17 8.03 19.46 4.70
N LEU A 18 7.37 18.96 5.76
CA LEU A 18 6.17 19.57 6.33
C LEU A 18 6.40 21.04 6.74
N LYS A 19 7.55 21.35 7.36
CA LYS A 19 7.90 22.72 7.76
C LYS A 19 8.19 23.66 6.59
N ARG A 20 8.78 23.14 5.51
CA ARG A 20 9.11 23.95 4.33
C ARG A 20 7.87 24.30 3.51
N GLY A 21 6.97 23.34 3.33
CA GLY A 21 5.74 23.53 2.56
C GLY A 21 5.98 23.92 1.08
N ASP A 22 7.17 23.61 0.54
CA ASP A 22 7.58 23.95 -0.83
C ASP A 22 7.10 22.94 -1.88
N SER A 23 6.61 21.79 -1.43
CA SER A 23 6.17 20.68 -2.26
C SER A 23 4.96 20.00 -1.63
N GLN A 24 3.97 19.67 -2.46
CA GLN A 24 2.73 19.05 -1.97
C GLN A 24 2.89 17.56 -1.63
N VAL A 25 3.85 16.86 -2.26
CA VAL A 25 3.98 15.40 -2.15
C VAL A 25 5.35 15.03 -1.61
N PHE A 26 5.39 14.11 -0.65
CA PHE A 26 6.61 13.44 -0.20
C PHE A 26 6.47 11.92 -0.34
N ARG A 27 7.44 11.28 -0.97
CA ARG A 27 7.46 9.84 -1.26
C ARG A 27 8.42 9.13 -0.32
N LEU A 28 7.86 8.47 0.70
CA LEU A 28 8.60 7.59 1.60
C LEU A 28 8.41 6.14 1.18
N PHE A 29 9.35 5.62 0.43
CA PHE A 29 9.29 4.24 -0.05
C PHE A 29 10.12 3.31 0.81
N GLY A 30 9.83 2.03 0.69
CA GLY A 30 10.58 1.00 1.38
C GLY A 30 9.99 -0.37 1.14
N TYR A 31 10.78 -1.39 1.37
CA TYR A 31 10.35 -2.76 1.16
C TYR A 31 9.33 -3.23 2.21
N ALA A 32 8.68 -4.36 1.94
CA ALA A 32 7.90 -5.07 2.95
C ALA A 32 8.74 -5.30 4.22
N GLY A 33 8.18 -4.97 5.38
CA GLY A 33 8.90 -5.10 6.66
C GLY A 33 9.86 -3.96 7.01
N ALA A 34 9.92 -2.87 6.24
CA ALA A 34 10.73 -1.68 6.54
C ALA A 34 10.09 -0.70 7.56
N GLY A 35 8.89 -1.01 8.06
CA GLY A 35 8.23 -0.20 9.11
C GLY A 35 7.48 1.05 8.62
N LYS A 36 7.17 1.16 7.33
CA LYS A 36 6.44 2.31 6.72
C LYS A 36 5.18 2.71 7.50
N THR A 37 4.27 1.76 7.77
CA THR A 37 3.02 2.06 8.50
C THR A 37 3.29 2.49 9.96
N THR A 38 4.39 2.02 10.57
CA THR A 38 4.77 2.46 11.92
C THR A 38 5.21 3.92 11.92
N LEU A 39 5.98 4.33 10.90
CA LEU A 39 6.34 5.74 10.67
C LEU A 39 5.10 6.59 10.38
N ALA A 40 4.17 6.09 9.56
CA ALA A 40 2.89 6.73 9.25
C ALA A 40 2.11 7.12 10.51
N ARG A 41 1.98 6.18 11.46
CA ARG A 41 1.33 6.42 12.75
C ARG A 41 2.07 7.50 13.54
N HIS A 42 3.39 7.41 13.60
CA HIS A 42 4.18 8.39 14.33
C HIS A 42 4.05 9.79 13.73
N PHE A 43 4.06 9.92 12.40
CA PHE A 43 3.83 11.20 11.75
C PHE A 43 2.49 11.80 12.14
N ALA A 44 1.42 11.01 12.16
CA ALA A 44 0.11 11.50 12.59
C ALA A 44 0.06 11.91 14.08
N GLU A 45 0.77 11.21 14.96
CA GLU A 45 0.86 11.57 16.38
C GLU A 45 1.64 12.87 16.63
N THR A 46 2.55 13.22 15.72
CA THR A 46 3.43 14.39 15.83
C THR A 46 3.02 15.56 14.92
N ALA A 47 2.07 15.34 14.01
CA ALA A 47 1.56 16.37 13.13
C ALA A 47 0.74 17.38 13.93
N ASP A 48 0.83 18.64 13.54
CA ASP A 48 -0.06 19.68 14.03
C ASP A 48 -1.32 19.64 13.17
N GLY A 49 -2.48 19.40 13.79
CA GLY A 49 -3.77 19.32 13.10
C GLY A 49 -4.27 17.91 12.73
N ASP A 50 -5.26 17.87 11.84
CA ASP A 50 -6.01 16.65 11.50
C ASP A 50 -5.30 15.84 10.41
N VAL A 51 -5.05 14.56 10.68
CA VAL A 51 -4.43 13.64 9.71
C VAL A 51 -5.43 12.65 9.15
N ALA A 52 -5.56 12.63 7.83
CA ALA A 52 -6.36 11.65 7.11
C ALA A 52 -5.50 10.50 6.58
N PHE A 53 -5.85 9.27 6.96
CA PHE A 53 -5.23 8.07 6.41
C PHE A 53 -6.08 7.49 5.27
N ALA A 54 -5.44 7.10 4.17
CA ALA A 54 -6.10 6.35 3.13
C ALA A 54 -5.18 5.34 2.45
N ALA A 55 -5.78 4.38 1.73
CA ALA A 55 -5.08 3.45 0.88
C ALA A 55 -5.87 3.18 -0.41
N PHE A 56 -5.23 2.57 -1.40
CA PHE A 56 -5.92 2.26 -2.66
C PHE A 56 -7.08 1.27 -2.46
N THR A 57 -6.89 0.22 -1.66
CA THR A 57 -7.91 -0.82 -1.42
C THR A 57 -8.47 -0.79 0.00
N GLY A 58 -9.71 -1.28 0.15
CA GLY A 58 -10.34 -1.43 1.47
C GLY A 58 -9.59 -2.39 2.39
N LYS A 59 -8.91 -3.42 1.85
CA LYS A 59 -8.08 -4.35 2.64
C LYS A 59 -6.84 -3.64 3.18
N ALA A 60 -6.16 -2.85 2.35
CA ALA A 60 -5.02 -2.03 2.79
C ALA A 60 -5.45 -1.02 3.86
N ALA A 61 -6.56 -0.32 3.65
CA ALA A 61 -7.13 0.59 4.64
C ALA A 61 -7.49 -0.12 5.95
N HIS A 62 -7.97 -1.37 5.89
CA HIS A 62 -8.22 -2.18 7.09
C HIS A 62 -6.93 -2.54 7.83
N VAL A 63 -5.87 -2.92 7.11
CA VAL A 63 -4.54 -3.20 7.69
C VAL A 63 -3.94 -1.95 8.33
N MET A 64 -4.12 -0.77 7.75
CA MET A 64 -3.71 0.49 8.37
C MET A 64 -4.44 0.69 9.71
N ARG A 65 -5.77 0.49 9.75
CA ARG A 65 -6.55 0.62 10.99
C ARG A 65 -6.09 -0.36 12.07
N SER A 66 -5.81 -1.62 11.71
CA SER A 66 -5.31 -2.61 12.68
C SER A 66 -3.92 -2.27 13.24
N LYS A 67 -3.16 -1.44 12.54
CA LYS A 67 -1.86 -0.91 12.98
C LYS A 67 -1.95 0.45 13.70
N GLY A 68 -3.16 0.93 14.01
CA GLY A 68 -3.38 2.16 14.78
C GLY A 68 -3.59 3.42 13.95
N CYS A 69 -3.65 3.34 12.62
CA CYS A 69 -4.09 4.46 11.77
C CYS A 69 -5.62 4.57 11.83
N THR A 70 -6.15 5.09 12.94
CA THR A 70 -7.59 5.20 13.19
C THR A 70 -8.29 5.97 12.07
N GLY A 71 -9.47 5.49 11.66
CA GLY A 71 -10.26 6.15 10.62
C GLY A 71 -9.74 6.00 9.20
N ALA A 72 -8.70 5.18 8.95
CA ALA A 72 -8.21 5.00 7.57
C ALA A 72 -9.32 4.51 6.63
N THR A 73 -9.41 5.08 5.44
CA THR A 73 -10.42 4.74 4.41
C THR A 73 -9.76 4.41 3.07
N THR A 74 -10.53 4.18 2.01
CA THR A 74 -9.96 4.17 0.66
C THR A 74 -9.78 5.60 0.16
N ILE A 75 -8.85 5.83 -0.77
CA ILE A 75 -8.69 7.15 -1.43
C ILE A 75 -10.04 7.56 -2.05
N HIS A 76 -10.74 6.63 -2.67
CA HIS A 76 -12.06 6.86 -3.24
C HIS A 76 -13.08 7.38 -2.21
N SER A 77 -13.19 6.76 -1.03
CA SER A 77 -14.07 7.26 0.03
C SER A 77 -13.60 8.59 0.63
N LEU A 78 -12.29 8.84 0.59
CA LEU A 78 -11.69 10.07 1.08
C LEU A 78 -12.04 11.28 0.21
N ILE A 79 -12.13 11.12 -1.12
CA ILE A 79 -12.28 12.24 -2.07
C ILE A 79 -13.56 12.25 -2.90
N TYR A 80 -14.18 11.08 -3.13
CA TYR A 80 -15.38 10.95 -3.96
C TYR A 80 -16.65 10.80 -3.13
N ARG A 81 -17.77 10.97 -3.83
CA ARG A 81 -19.12 10.55 -3.41
C ARG A 81 -19.81 9.86 -4.59
N PRO A 82 -20.80 8.98 -4.36
CA PRO A 82 -21.67 8.51 -5.42
C PRO A 82 -22.35 9.70 -6.10
N ALA A 83 -22.41 9.70 -7.42
CA ALA A 83 -23.19 10.66 -8.20
C ALA A 83 -24.67 10.53 -7.84
N HIS A 84 -25.44 11.63 -7.95
CA HIS A 84 -26.89 11.59 -7.72
C HIS A 84 -27.63 11.08 -8.96
N ASP A 85 -28.87 10.63 -8.75
CA ASP A 85 -29.76 10.19 -9.82
C ASP A 85 -29.90 11.28 -10.89
N GLY A 86 -29.65 10.92 -12.15
CA GLY A 86 -29.64 11.82 -13.31
C GLY A 86 -28.25 12.18 -13.86
N GLU A 87 -27.18 11.91 -13.10
CA GLU A 87 -25.79 12.07 -13.59
C GLU A 87 -25.22 10.78 -14.18
N ALA A 88 -25.80 9.62 -13.84
CA ALA A 88 -25.40 8.30 -14.33
C ALA A 88 -26.46 7.67 -15.23
N ALA A 89 -26.01 6.92 -16.24
CA ALA A 89 -26.90 6.08 -17.03
C ALA A 89 -27.54 5.00 -16.14
N GLU A 90 -28.73 4.53 -16.51
CA GLU A 90 -29.45 3.52 -15.73
C GLU A 90 -28.59 2.25 -15.56
N GLY A 91 -28.25 1.94 -14.30
CA GLY A 91 -27.39 0.80 -13.94
C GLY A 91 -25.89 1.11 -13.81
N GLU A 92 -25.45 2.34 -14.08
CA GLU A 92 -24.06 2.77 -13.86
C GLU A 92 -23.87 3.46 -12.50
N LEU A 93 -22.83 3.05 -11.77
CA LEU A 93 -22.36 3.76 -10.59
C LEU A 93 -21.26 4.73 -11.01
N LEU A 94 -21.59 6.03 -11.07
CA LEU A 94 -20.60 7.08 -11.24
C LEU A 94 -20.18 7.66 -9.88
N PHE A 95 -18.92 8.05 -9.80
CA PHE A 95 -18.36 8.75 -8.66
C PHE A 95 -17.92 10.14 -9.10
N THR A 96 -18.27 11.15 -8.31
CA THR A 96 -17.88 12.53 -8.58
C THR A 96 -17.03 13.09 -7.45
N LEU A 97 -16.06 13.93 -7.81
CA LEU A 97 -15.18 14.60 -6.85
C LEU A 97 -15.99 15.47 -5.90
N ARG A 98 -15.80 15.26 -4.60
CA ARG A 98 -16.51 15.98 -3.55
C ARG A 98 -15.59 17.08 -2.99
N ARG A 99 -15.93 18.35 -3.24
CA ARG A 99 -15.10 19.49 -2.81
C ARG A 99 -15.02 19.64 -1.28
N ASP A 100 -16.09 19.30 -0.57
CA ASP A 100 -16.19 19.32 0.90
C ASP A 100 -15.83 17.97 1.55
N ALA A 101 -15.09 17.11 0.82
CA ALA A 101 -14.73 15.79 1.29
C ALA A 101 -13.83 15.81 2.53
N PRO A 102 -13.72 14.70 3.28
CA PRO A 102 -12.78 14.60 4.39
C PRO A 102 -11.34 15.02 4.05
N ALA A 103 -10.88 14.78 2.81
CA ALA A 103 -9.60 15.28 2.33
C ALA A 103 -9.42 16.81 2.48
N SER A 104 -10.46 17.62 2.24
CA SER A 104 -10.34 19.08 2.31
C SER A 104 -10.19 19.60 3.74
N LYS A 105 -10.55 18.79 4.73
CA LYS A 105 -10.50 19.12 6.16
C LYS A 105 -9.19 18.69 6.82
N ALA A 106 -8.44 17.79 6.19
CA ALA A 106 -7.15 17.33 6.73
C ALA A 106 -6.06 18.38 6.55
N ASP A 107 -5.11 18.40 7.47
CA ASP A 107 -3.86 19.17 7.40
C ASP A 107 -2.72 18.32 6.81
N LEU A 108 -2.82 17.00 6.94
CA LEU A 108 -1.94 16.02 6.29
C LEU A 108 -2.73 14.83 5.80
N ILE A 109 -2.45 14.37 4.58
CA ILE A 109 -2.98 13.13 4.04
C ILE A 109 -1.85 12.11 3.96
N ILE A 110 -2.05 10.91 4.50
CA ILE A 110 -1.09 9.79 4.42
C ILE A 110 -1.70 8.65 3.62
N ILE A 111 -1.04 8.31 2.51
CA ILE A 111 -1.48 7.26 1.58
C ILE A 111 -0.57 6.04 1.69
N ASP A 112 -1.13 4.86 1.96
CA ASP A 112 -0.43 3.57 1.85
C ASP A 112 -0.83 2.83 0.57
N GLU A 113 0.02 1.88 0.13
CA GLU A 113 -0.18 1.09 -1.09
C GLU A 113 -0.41 1.97 -2.35
N CYS A 114 0.45 2.95 -2.54
CA CYS A 114 0.31 3.94 -3.61
C CYS A 114 0.61 3.43 -5.03
N SER A 115 1.16 2.21 -5.17
CA SER A 115 1.58 1.67 -6.47
C SER A 115 0.43 1.47 -7.44
N MET A 116 -0.80 1.38 -6.92
CA MET A 116 -2.02 1.15 -7.70
C MET A 116 -2.76 2.45 -8.03
N VAL A 117 -2.26 3.61 -7.59
CA VAL A 117 -2.88 4.91 -7.87
C VAL A 117 -2.53 5.35 -9.29
N ASP A 118 -3.55 5.55 -10.11
CA ASP A 118 -3.42 6.06 -11.47
C ASP A 118 -3.40 7.60 -11.54
N GLU A 119 -3.20 8.12 -12.74
CA GLU A 119 -3.07 9.56 -13.01
C GLU A 119 -4.31 10.37 -12.60
N GLU A 120 -5.52 9.85 -12.86
CA GLU A 120 -6.78 10.54 -12.56
C GLU A 120 -6.98 10.65 -11.05
N LEU A 121 -6.90 9.52 -10.35
CA LEU A 121 -7.06 9.48 -8.90
C LEU A 121 -5.98 10.30 -8.19
N GLY A 122 -4.75 10.26 -8.70
CA GLY A 122 -3.63 11.06 -8.21
C GLY A 122 -3.87 12.57 -8.34
N ARG A 123 -4.28 13.04 -9.53
CA ARG A 123 -4.60 14.45 -9.76
C ARG A 123 -5.77 14.93 -8.90
N ASP A 124 -6.82 14.13 -8.80
CA ASP A 124 -7.99 14.47 -7.99
C ASP A 124 -7.62 14.58 -6.50
N LEU A 125 -6.77 13.68 -6.00
CA LEU A 125 -6.25 13.78 -4.64
C LEU A 125 -5.41 15.06 -4.42
N LEU A 126 -4.53 15.41 -5.35
CA LEU A 126 -3.70 16.62 -5.24
C LEU A 126 -4.47 17.92 -5.50
N SER A 127 -5.68 17.84 -6.05
CA SER A 127 -6.54 19.02 -6.27
C SER A 127 -7.00 19.68 -4.97
N PHE A 128 -6.94 18.95 -3.84
CA PHE A 128 -7.27 19.47 -2.51
C PHE A 128 -6.19 20.39 -1.94
N GLY A 129 -4.99 20.43 -2.53
CA GLY A 129 -3.91 21.33 -2.11
C GLY A 129 -3.35 21.03 -0.72
N LYS A 130 -3.50 19.79 -0.24
CA LYS A 130 -3.03 19.35 1.08
C LYS A 130 -1.69 18.65 0.96
N PRO A 131 -0.79 18.77 1.95
CA PRO A 131 0.39 17.92 2.03
C PRO A 131 0.00 16.43 1.98
N VAL A 132 0.64 15.67 1.08
CA VAL A 132 0.41 14.24 0.89
C VAL A 132 1.70 13.47 1.10
N LEU A 133 1.76 12.69 2.19
CA LEU A 133 2.80 11.71 2.42
C LEU A 133 2.38 10.38 1.78
N VAL A 134 3.18 9.90 0.85
CA VAL A 134 2.91 8.67 0.11
C VAL A 134 3.88 7.59 0.53
N LEU A 135 3.33 6.44 0.94
CA LEU A 135 4.04 5.24 1.33
C LEU A 135 3.91 4.20 0.22
N GLY A 136 5.05 3.72 -0.26
CA GLY A 136 5.11 2.79 -1.39
C GLY A 136 6.18 1.72 -1.21
N ASP A 137 6.07 0.66 -2.00
CA ASP A 137 7.15 -0.30 -2.24
C ASP A 137 7.43 -0.32 -3.75
N PRO A 138 8.63 0.07 -4.20
CA PRO A 138 8.95 0.14 -5.63
C PRO A 138 8.99 -1.23 -6.31
N ALA A 139 9.01 -2.31 -5.54
CA ALA A 139 8.94 -3.68 -6.06
C ALA A 139 7.51 -4.24 -6.10
N GLN A 140 6.48 -3.45 -5.78
CA GLN A 140 5.08 -3.84 -6.00
C GLN A 140 4.66 -3.70 -7.46
N LEU A 141 3.57 -4.38 -7.80
CA LEU A 141 3.00 -4.30 -9.13
C LEU A 141 2.49 -2.87 -9.41
N PRO A 142 2.70 -2.36 -10.64
CA PRO A 142 2.09 -1.11 -11.09
C PRO A 142 0.58 -1.28 -11.28
N PRO A 143 -0.17 -0.18 -11.55
CA PRO A 143 -1.59 -0.27 -11.83
C PRO A 143 -1.87 -1.18 -13.03
N VAL A 144 -3.08 -1.76 -13.07
CA VAL A 144 -3.49 -2.69 -14.15
C VAL A 144 -3.52 -2.01 -15.53
N LYS A 145 -3.73 -0.69 -15.56
CA LYS A 145 -3.71 0.15 -16.75
C LYS A 145 -2.94 1.44 -16.43
N GLY A 146 -2.11 1.89 -17.37
CA GLY A 146 -1.36 3.14 -17.23
C GLY A 146 -0.17 3.03 -16.27
N GLY A 147 0.37 4.21 -15.94
CA GLY A 147 1.49 4.40 -15.01
C GLY A 147 1.03 4.61 -13.58
N GLY A 148 1.88 4.29 -12.61
CA GLY A 148 1.62 4.61 -11.21
C GLY A 148 1.99 6.06 -10.91
N PHE A 149 0.99 6.89 -10.62
CA PHE A 149 1.13 8.34 -10.48
C PHE A 149 2.25 8.76 -9.50
N PHE A 150 2.33 8.06 -8.36
CA PHE A 150 3.35 8.33 -7.36
C PHE A 150 4.65 7.56 -7.57
N THR A 151 4.60 6.39 -8.21
CA THR A 151 5.72 5.44 -8.30
C THR A 151 6.57 5.58 -9.55
N GLU A 152 6.14 6.35 -10.55
CA GLU A 152 6.98 6.69 -11.71
C GLU A 152 8.06 7.73 -11.40
N THR A 153 7.94 8.42 -10.25
CA THR A 153 8.96 9.32 -9.73
C THR A 153 9.77 8.60 -8.65
N ALA A 154 11.08 8.87 -8.60
CA ALA A 154 11.94 8.36 -7.55
C ALA A 154 11.44 8.80 -6.16
N PRO A 155 11.64 7.96 -5.11
CA PRO A 155 11.28 8.36 -3.76
C PRO A 155 12.16 9.50 -3.26
N ASP A 156 11.56 10.37 -2.45
CA ASP A 156 12.27 11.39 -1.69
C ASP A 156 13.08 10.76 -0.55
N PHE A 157 12.62 9.62 -0.03
CA PHE A 157 13.36 8.79 0.91
C PHE A 157 13.06 7.30 0.71
N MET A 158 14.10 6.46 0.71
CA MET A 158 14.00 5.02 0.57
C MET A 158 14.48 4.32 1.85
N LEU A 159 13.59 3.59 2.52
CA LEU A 159 13.90 2.71 3.64
C LEU A 159 14.42 1.38 3.08
N THR A 160 15.67 1.08 3.40
CA THR A 160 16.38 -0.11 2.94
C THR A 160 16.54 -1.16 4.05
N GLU A 161 16.46 -0.74 5.31
CA GLU A 161 16.65 -1.63 6.46
C GLU A 161 15.36 -2.37 6.83
N ILE A 162 15.40 -3.70 6.76
CA ILE A 162 14.32 -4.57 7.26
C ILE A 162 14.49 -4.79 8.75
N HIS A 163 13.42 -4.56 9.51
CA HIS A 163 13.38 -4.77 10.96
C HIS A 163 13.75 -6.21 11.33
N ARG A 164 14.47 -6.38 12.45
CA ARG A 164 14.93 -7.70 12.92
C ARG A 164 13.79 -8.72 13.04
N GLN A 165 12.63 -8.32 13.55
CA GLN A 165 11.43 -9.18 13.65
C GLN A 165 10.92 -9.66 12.29
N ALA A 166 11.12 -8.87 11.22
CA ALA A 166 10.76 -9.24 9.86
C ALA A 166 11.85 -10.09 9.17
N ARG A 167 13.10 -10.05 9.62
CA ARG A 167 14.19 -10.90 9.10
C ARG A 167 13.96 -12.38 9.40
N ASP A 168 13.35 -12.68 10.54
CA ASP A 168 13.05 -14.06 10.92
C ASP A 168 11.82 -14.61 10.17
N ASN A 169 11.04 -13.75 9.50
CA ASN A 169 9.90 -14.18 8.70
C ASN A 169 10.37 -14.82 7.37
N PRO A 170 10.05 -16.09 7.10
CA PRO A 170 10.50 -16.77 5.88
C PRO A 170 9.94 -16.16 4.60
N ILE A 171 8.73 -15.58 4.62
CA ILE A 171 8.12 -14.91 3.46
C ILE A 171 8.93 -13.67 3.07
N ILE A 172 9.38 -12.90 4.06
CA ILE A 172 10.21 -11.70 3.82
C ILE A 172 11.56 -12.12 3.23
N ARG A 173 12.19 -13.16 3.80
CA ARG A 173 13.45 -13.71 3.24
C ARG A 173 13.28 -14.17 1.81
N LEU A 174 12.21 -14.91 1.51
CA LEU A 174 11.91 -15.35 0.15
C LEU A 174 11.71 -14.17 -0.81
N SER A 175 10.96 -13.15 -0.39
CA SER A 175 10.73 -11.96 -1.23
C SER A 175 12.04 -11.27 -1.62
N MET A 176 13.04 -11.23 -0.72
CA MET A 176 14.35 -10.66 -1.00
C MET A 176 15.14 -11.50 -2.01
N GLN A 177 15.11 -12.83 -1.87
CA GLN A 177 15.77 -13.73 -2.83
C GLN A 177 15.20 -13.59 -4.24
N ILE A 178 13.88 -13.51 -4.38
CA ILE A 178 13.21 -13.31 -5.67
C ILE A 178 13.63 -11.98 -6.28
N ARG A 179 13.71 -10.91 -5.49
CA ARG A 179 14.13 -9.58 -5.94
C ARG A 179 15.58 -9.53 -6.41
N GLU A 180 16.46 -10.27 -5.76
CA GLU A 180 17.87 -10.42 -6.16
C GLU A 180 18.04 -11.33 -7.38
N GLY A 181 16.96 -11.86 -7.96
CA GLY A 181 17.01 -12.76 -9.11
C GLY A 181 17.54 -14.15 -8.77
N ARG A 182 17.57 -14.55 -7.48
CA ARG A 182 18.01 -15.88 -7.09
C ARG A 182 17.00 -16.92 -7.57
N PRO A 183 17.44 -17.99 -8.24
CA PRO A 183 16.56 -19.04 -8.73
C PRO A 183 15.87 -19.76 -7.57
N GLN A 184 14.60 -20.10 -7.77
CA GLN A 184 13.80 -20.88 -6.82
C GLN A 184 13.66 -22.30 -7.38
N THR A 185 13.97 -23.32 -6.59
CA THR A 185 14.11 -24.70 -7.09
C THR A 185 12.82 -25.51 -7.05
N GLY A 186 11.77 -24.98 -6.41
CA GLY A 186 10.44 -25.60 -6.36
C GLY A 186 10.30 -26.72 -5.32
N SER A 187 11.31 -26.90 -4.46
CA SER A 187 11.31 -27.78 -3.29
C SER A 187 11.79 -27.05 -2.03
N ASP A 188 11.88 -25.72 -2.09
CA ASP A 188 12.43 -24.91 -1.02
C ASP A 188 11.40 -24.72 0.09
N ASP A 189 11.69 -25.28 1.28
CA ASP A 189 10.97 -24.99 2.53
C ASP A 189 11.71 -23.88 3.28
N PHE A 190 11.16 -22.69 3.22
CA PHE A 190 11.68 -21.53 3.93
C PHE A 190 11.07 -21.50 5.33
N GLY A 191 11.90 -21.78 6.34
CA GLY A 191 11.54 -21.64 7.75
C GLY A 191 11.37 -22.95 8.52
N GLY A 192 11.31 -24.10 7.85
CA GLY A 192 10.97 -25.38 8.49
C GLY A 192 9.47 -25.48 8.77
N ASP A 193 8.96 -26.70 8.92
CA ASP A 193 7.54 -26.99 9.20
C ASP A 193 6.55 -26.37 8.20
N HIS A 194 6.93 -26.26 6.93
CA HIS A 194 6.02 -25.84 5.85
C HIS A 194 5.48 -24.41 5.97
N LEU A 195 6.15 -23.54 6.74
CA LEU A 195 5.74 -22.15 6.95
C LEU A 195 5.73 -21.32 5.66
N CYS A 196 6.63 -21.59 4.73
CA CYS A 196 6.66 -20.97 3.41
C CYS A 196 7.29 -21.92 2.39
N ARG A 197 6.53 -22.28 1.36
CA ARG A 197 6.97 -23.23 0.33
C ARG A 197 6.77 -22.67 -1.06
N ILE A 198 7.72 -22.96 -1.94
CA ILE A 198 7.51 -22.85 -3.38
C ILE A 198 7.25 -24.25 -3.90
N ILE A 199 6.07 -24.43 -4.50
CA ILE A 199 5.68 -25.67 -5.16
C ILE A 199 5.47 -25.41 -6.64
N ARG A 200 5.61 -26.45 -7.45
CA ARG A 200 5.29 -26.40 -8.87
C ARG A 200 3.78 -26.46 -9.09
N LYS A 201 3.36 -26.04 -10.28
CA LYS A 201 1.94 -25.92 -10.63
C LYS A 201 1.22 -27.28 -10.65
N ASP A 202 1.93 -28.34 -11.02
CA ASP A 202 1.46 -29.73 -11.05
C ASP A 202 1.33 -30.35 -9.65
N GLU A 203 1.95 -29.76 -8.63
CA GLU A 203 1.83 -30.18 -7.23
C GLU A 203 0.62 -29.56 -6.52
N VAL A 204 -0.10 -28.63 -7.17
CA VAL A 204 -1.30 -27.99 -6.60
C VAL A 204 -2.50 -28.94 -6.71
N THR A 205 -2.92 -29.52 -5.58
CA THR A 205 -4.08 -30.43 -5.48
C THR A 205 -5.33 -29.72 -4.94
N PRO A 206 -6.54 -30.26 -5.18
CA PRO A 206 -7.77 -29.75 -4.57
C PRO A 206 -7.71 -29.70 -3.05
N ASP A 207 -7.17 -30.73 -2.40
CA ASP A 207 -7.05 -30.79 -0.93
C ASP A 207 -6.17 -29.65 -0.37
N LEU A 208 -5.09 -29.31 -1.09
CA LEU A 208 -4.24 -28.18 -0.71
C LEU A 208 -4.98 -26.84 -0.81
N ILE A 209 -5.84 -26.67 -1.81
CA ILE A 209 -6.65 -25.46 -2.00
C ILE A 209 -7.73 -25.39 -0.92
N LEU A 210 -8.42 -26.49 -0.66
CA LEU A 210 -9.53 -26.56 0.30
C LEU A 210 -9.08 -26.45 1.76
N SER A 211 -7.82 -26.79 2.06
CA SER A 211 -7.24 -26.62 3.40
C SER A 211 -6.71 -25.21 3.67
N ALA A 212 -6.63 -24.35 2.66
CA ALA A 212 -6.17 -22.97 2.83
C ALA A 212 -7.31 -22.06 3.30
N ASP A 213 -7.05 -21.23 4.32
CA ASP A 213 -7.97 -20.18 4.76
C ASP A 213 -8.21 -19.14 3.65
N GLN A 214 -7.17 -18.87 2.86
CA GLN A 214 -7.21 -17.89 1.78
C GLN A 214 -6.36 -18.33 0.59
N VAL A 215 -6.94 -18.26 -0.61
CA VAL A 215 -6.26 -18.55 -1.87
C VAL A 215 -6.16 -17.26 -2.68
N LEU A 216 -4.91 -16.84 -2.95
CA LEU A 216 -4.61 -15.70 -3.80
C LEU A 216 -4.19 -16.17 -5.18
N VAL A 217 -4.77 -15.58 -6.23
CA VAL A 217 -4.44 -15.89 -7.62
C VAL A 217 -4.16 -14.61 -8.39
N GLY A 218 -3.16 -14.61 -9.26
CA GLY A 218 -2.73 -13.42 -9.98
C GLY A 218 -3.74 -12.88 -11.00
N THR A 219 -4.72 -13.69 -11.44
CA THR A 219 -5.75 -13.24 -12.39
C THR A 219 -7.12 -13.83 -12.08
N ASN A 220 -8.18 -13.08 -12.42
CA ASN A 220 -9.56 -13.57 -12.31
C ASN A 220 -9.81 -14.80 -13.21
N ARG A 221 -9.08 -14.94 -14.31
CA ARG A 221 -9.12 -16.14 -15.17
C ARG A 221 -8.68 -17.38 -14.42
N THR A 222 -7.60 -17.28 -13.65
CA THR A 222 -7.11 -18.37 -12.80
C THR A 222 -8.15 -18.75 -11.75
N ARG A 223 -8.78 -17.76 -11.10
CA ARG A 223 -9.86 -18.00 -10.13
C ARG A 223 -11.01 -18.81 -10.73
N LYS A 224 -11.55 -18.36 -11.87
CA LYS A 224 -12.65 -19.05 -12.56
C LYS A 224 -12.27 -20.50 -12.88
N ARG A 225 -11.09 -20.72 -13.47
CA ARG A 225 -10.60 -22.07 -13.79
C ARG A 225 -10.51 -23.01 -12.58
N PHE A 226 -10.19 -22.49 -11.39
CA PHE A 226 -10.16 -23.31 -10.17
C PHE A 226 -11.54 -23.55 -9.59
N ASN A 227 -12.47 -22.60 -9.72
CA ASN A 227 -13.85 -22.76 -9.26
C ASN A 227 -14.69 -23.66 -10.19
N ASP A 228 -14.33 -23.72 -11.47
CA ASP A 228 -15.02 -24.52 -12.50
C ASP A 228 -14.48 -25.96 -12.59
N ARG A 229 -13.48 -26.31 -11.78
CA ARG A 229 -12.90 -27.66 -11.65
C ARG A 229 -13.54 -28.41 -10.48
#